data_AF-A0A7C3YPU5-F1
#
_entry.id   AF-A0A7C3YPU5-F1
#
_cell.length_a   1.000
_cell.length_b   1.000
_cell.length_c   1.000
_cell.angle_alpha   90.00
_cell.angle_beta   90.00
_cell.angle_gamma   90.00
#
_symmetry.space_group_name_H-M   'P 1'
#
loop_
_entity.id
_entity.type
_entity.pdbx_description
1 polymer ?
#
loop_
_entity_poly.entity_id
_entity_poly.type
_entity_poly.pdbx_seq_one_letter_code
_entity_poly.pdbx_strand_id
1 'polypeptide(L)'
;MDFKHKNHLVSSYLTLQKQIKEISNTICEGRSPTGVSASLTPLPKNLQDAIMDYLKKVSELFEQLVKRYAVNELDNMTKKEPVSATIMWTSILLRQLQETVSDVHPKVFERKFGKLDPEERAYITDIIDQIIKELTDALKLV
;
A
#
# COMPACT_ATOMS: atom_id res chain seq x y z
N MET A 1 12.28 14.48 -27.67
CA MET A 1 12.12 13.12 -27.11
C MET A 1 11.08 12.38 -27.91
N ASP A 2 11.36 11.13 -28.28
CA ASP A 2 10.34 10.23 -28.83
C ASP A 2 9.40 9.68 -27.73
N PHE A 3 8.39 8.92 -28.13
CA PHE A 3 7.39 8.32 -27.24
C PHE A 3 7.99 7.44 -26.14
N LYS A 4 9.03 6.65 -26.45
CA LYS A 4 9.67 5.76 -25.46
C LYS A 4 10.38 6.57 -24.38
N HIS A 5 11.11 7.61 -24.77
CA HIS A 5 11.78 8.50 -23.83
C HIS A 5 10.79 9.21 -22.91
N LYS A 6 9.68 9.72 -23.46
CA LYS A 6 8.66 10.41 -22.66
C LYS A 6 7.95 9.49 -21.68
N ASN A 7 7.54 8.29 -22.10
CA ASN A 7 6.92 7.33 -21.18
C ASN A 7 7.88 6.86 -20.09
N HIS A 8 9.15 6.67 -20.42
CA HIS A 8 10.16 6.34 -19.42
C HIS A 8 10.34 7.49 -18.41
N LEU A 9 10.33 8.75 -18.87
CA LEU A 9 10.39 9.92 -18.01
C LEU A 9 9.18 9.99 -17.05
N VAL A 10 7.96 9.78 -17.55
CA VAL A 10 6.75 9.77 -16.71
C VAL A 10 6.77 8.60 -15.73
N SER A 11 7.12 7.38 -16.18
CA SER A 11 7.24 6.22 -15.30
C SER A 11 8.27 6.43 -14.18
N SER A 12 9.40 7.06 -14.51
CA SER A 12 10.44 7.41 -13.54
C SER A 12 9.93 8.45 -12.53
N TYR A 13 9.13 9.43 -12.97
CA TYR A 13 8.53 10.42 -12.09
C TYR A 13 7.53 9.79 -11.12
N LEU A 14 6.63 8.93 -11.61
CA LEU A 14 5.67 8.23 -10.76
C LEU A 14 6.38 7.30 -9.75
N THR A 15 7.46 6.66 -10.18
CA THR A 15 8.31 5.85 -9.30
C THR A 15 9.00 6.69 -8.22
N LEU A 16 9.54 7.85 -8.59
CA LEU A 16 10.13 8.80 -7.64
C LEU A 16 9.11 9.25 -6.58
N GLN A 17 7.87 9.58 -6.98
CA GLN A 17 6.79 9.95 -6.05
C GLN A 17 6.45 8.81 -5.07
N LYS A 18 6.50 7.56 -5.54
CA LYS A 18 6.29 6.39 -4.68
C LYS A 18 7.42 6.24 -3.64
N GLN A 19 8.68 6.39 -4.07
CA GLN A 19 9.86 6.30 -3.20
C GLN A 19 9.92 7.43 -2.17
N ILE A 20 9.82 8.69 -2.63
CA ILE A 20 8.94 9.71 -2.06
C ILE A 20 8.26 9.40 -0.71
N LYS A 21 7.05 8.88 -0.89
CA LYS A 21 6.11 8.48 0.15
C LYS A 21 6.63 7.36 1.03
N GLU A 22 7.35 6.39 0.48
CA GLU A 22 7.93 5.28 1.24
C GLU A 22 8.99 5.76 2.24
N ILE A 23 9.87 6.68 1.84
CA ILE A 23 10.84 7.34 2.72
C ILE A 23 10.09 8.12 3.82
N SER A 24 9.06 8.89 3.44
CA SER A 24 8.21 9.62 4.40
C SER A 24 7.61 8.68 5.45
N ASN A 25 6.99 7.59 5.03
CA ASN A 25 6.41 6.59 5.95
C ASN A 25 7.47 5.98 6.88
N THR A 26 8.68 5.77 6.36
CA THR A 26 9.79 5.20 7.13
C THR A 26 10.28 6.16 8.21
N ILE A 27 10.60 7.41 7.83
CA ILE A 27 11.21 8.38 8.76
C ILE A 27 10.22 9.02 9.72
N CYS A 28 8.94 9.15 9.32
CA CYS A 28 7.91 9.82 10.12
C CYS A 28 7.09 8.83 10.95
N GLU A 29 6.76 7.66 10.40
CA GLU A 29 5.86 6.69 11.04
C GLU A 29 6.58 5.42 11.49
N GLY A 30 7.88 5.29 11.20
CA GLY A 30 8.63 4.12 11.60
C GLY A 30 8.22 2.85 10.87
N ARG A 31 7.59 2.96 9.69
CA ARG A 31 7.18 1.80 8.91
C ARG A 31 8.38 1.23 8.17
N SER A 32 8.68 -0.04 8.42
CA SER A 32 9.72 -0.74 7.67
C SER A 32 9.33 -0.89 6.19
N PRO A 33 10.23 -0.59 5.23
CA PRO A 33 9.98 -0.78 3.80
C PRO A 33 9.66 -2.23 3.43
N THR A 34 10.20 -3.20 4.18
CA THR A 34 10.00 -4.62 3.90
C THR A 34 8.69 -5.15 4.47
N GLY A 35 7.99 -4.40 5.32
CA GLY A 35 6.70 -4.78 5.92
C GLY A 35 6.73 -5.97 6.89
N VAL A 36 7.88 -6.66 7.04
CA VAL A 36 8.00 -7.91 7.83
C VAL A 36 8.68 -7.68 9.20
N SER A 37 9.30 -6.52 9.44
CA SER A 37 10.09 -6.27 10.66
C SER A 37 9.43 -5.33 11.66
N ALA A 38 9.95 -5.31 12.90
CA ALA A 38 9.57 -4.41 13.99
C ALA A 38 9.49 -2.93 13.53
N SER A 39 8.57 -2.18 14.13
CA SER A 39 8.43 -0.75 13.91
C SER A 39 9.76 -0.05 14.19
N LEU A 40 10.24 0.69 13.20
CA LEU A 40 11.42 1.53 13.33
C LEU A 40 11.09 2.71 14.23
N THR A 41 12.07 3.24 14.96
CA THR A 41 11.86 4.49 15.70
C THR A 41 11.83 5.65 14.70
N PRO A 42 10.75 6.47 14.68
CA PRO A 42 10.72 7.68 13.85
C PRO A 42 11.89 8.61 14.15
N LEU A 43 12.34 9.34 13.14
CA LEU A 43 13.38 10.36 13.34
C LEU A 43 12.84 11.52 14.20
N PRO A 44 13.70 12.26 14.90
CA PRO A 44 13.35 13.54 15.50
C PRO A 44 12.72 14.51 14.49
N LYS A 45 11.73 15.30 14.93
CA LYS A 45 10.93 16.17 14.04
C LYS A 45 11.76 17.12 13.18
N ASN A 46 12.82 17.70 13.75
CA ASN A 46 13.75 18.57 13.02
C ASN A 46 14.47 17.86 11.86
N LEU A 47 14.81 16.57 12.02
CA LEU A 47 15.42 15.77 10.96
C LEU A 47 14.38 15.33 9.93
N GLN A 48 13.16 14.99 10.36
CA GLN A 48 12.06 14.71 9.43
C GLN A 48 11.83 15.90 8.51
N ASP A 49 11.63 17.10 9.08
CA ASP A 49 11.31 18.31 8.32
C ASP A 49 12.45 18.67 7.34
N ALA A 50 13.71 18.61 7.80
CA ALA A 50 14.86 18.86 6.95
C ALA A 50 14.94 17.89 5.76
N ILE A 51 14.75 16.58 5.99
CA ILE A 51 14.77 15.58 4.91
C ILE A 51 13.60 15.81 3.95
N MET A 52 12.39 16.06 4.47
CA MET A 52 11.21 16.28 3.64
C MET A 52 11.33 17.53 2.76
N ASP A 53 11.99 18.58 3.23
CA ASP A 53 12.29 19.77 2.42
C ASP A 53 13.22 19.45 1.22
N TYR A 54 14.23 18.60 1.42
CA TYR A 54 15.08 18.15 0.31
C TYR A 54 14.31 17.28 -0.68
N LEU A 55 13.51 16.32 -0.19
CA LEU A 55 12.70 15.46 -1.04
C LEU A 55 11.67 16.25 -1.84
N LYS A 56 11.06 17.28 -1.23
CA LYS A 56 10.16 18.20 -1.92
C LYS A 56 10.87 18.90 -3.09
N LYS A 57 12.07 19.43 -2.88
CA LYS A 57 12.86 20.07 -3.96
C LYS A 57 13.19 19.08 -5.09
N VAL A 58 13.55 17.84 -4.76
CA VAL A 58 13.79 16.79 -5.77
C VAL A 58 12.53 16.51 -6.59
N SER A 59 11.38 16.39 -5.92
CA SER A 59 10.08 16.21 -6.56
C SER A 59 9.75 17.37 -7.51
N GLU A 60 9.92 18.61 -7.08
CA GLU A 60 9.65 19.81 -7.87
C GLU A 60 10.55 19.89 -9.12
N LEU A 61 11.84 19.56 -9.00
CA LEU A 61 12.77 19.54 -10.14
C LEU A 61 12.37 18.49 -11.18
N PHE A 62 11.98 17.30 -10.73
CA PHE A 62 11.56 16.23 -11.65
C PHE A 62 10.20 16.54 -12.29
N GLU A 63 9.29 17.15 -11.54
CA GLU A 63 8.02 17.64 -12.08
C GLU A 63 8.24 18.68 -13.18
N GLN A 64 9.19 19.60 -13.03
CA GLN A 64 9.56 20.55 -14.08
C GLN A 64 10.02 19.85 -15.37
N LEU A 65 10.81 18.77 -15.26
CA LEU A 65 11.23 17.98 -16.41
C LEU A 65 10.03 17.34 -17.13
N VAL A 66 9.13 16.71 -16.38
CA VAL A 66 7.94 16.06 -16.94
C VAL A 66 7.02 17.09 -17.59
N LYS A 67 6.73 18.22 -16.91
CA LYS A 67 5.92 19.31 -17.45
C LYS A 67 6.50 19.88 -18.75
N ARG A 68 7.82 19.95 -18.86
CA ARG A 68 8.49 20.47 -20.06
C ARG A 68 8.44 19.52 -21.25
N TYR A 69 8.57 18.22 -21.03
CA TYR A 69 8.84 17.26 -22.12
C TYR A 69 7.76 16.19 -22.33
N ALA A 70 6.93 15.93 -21.34
CA ALA A 70 6.02 14.77 -21.30
C ALA A 70 4.68 15.05 -20.58
N VAL A 71 4.19 16.30 -20.63
CA VAL A 71 2.94 16.69 -19.94
C VAL A 71 1.73 15.89 -20.44
N ASN A 72 1.61 15.69 -21.75
CA ASN A 72 0.49 14.94 -22.34
C ASN A 72 0.54 13.46 -21.92
N GLU A 73 1.74 12.89 -21.86
CA GLU A 73 1.96 11.51 -21.41
C GLU A 73 1.66 11.35 -19.91
N LEU A 74 2.00 12.36 -19.10
CA LEU A 74 1.61 12.40 -17.68
C LEU A 74 0.09 12.45 -17.51
N ASP A 75 -0.60 13.31 -18.25
CA ASP A 75 -2.07 13.43 -18.20
C ASP A 75 -2.74 12.10 -18.59
N ASN A 76 -2.22 11.44 -19.63
CA ASN A 76 -2.71 10.13 -20.05
C ASN A 76 -2.51 9.04 -18.98
N MET A 77 -1.35 9.02 -18.30
CA MET A 77 -1.05 8.01 -17.27
C MET A 77 -1.72 8.28 -15.92
N THR A 78 -2.02 9.54 -15.61
CA THR A 78 -2.68 9.94 -14.35
C THR A 78 -4.19 10.07 -14.48
N LYS A 79 -4.74 9.84 -15.68
CA LYS A 79 -6.18 9.84 -15.92
C LYS A 79 -6.83 8.79 -15.02
N LYS A 80 -7.80 9.25 -14.21
CA LYS A 80 -8.56 8.37 -13.34
C LYS A 80 -9.24 7.28 -14.18
N GLU A 81 -9.05 6.03 -13.76
CA GLU A 81 -9.81 4.92 -14.30
C GLU A 81 -11.30 5.06 -13.97
N PRO A 82 -12.19 4.37 -14.71
CA PRO A 82 -13.61 4.33 -14.40
C PRO A 82 -13.89 3.80 -12.98
N VAL A 83 -15.02 4.21 -12.39
CA VAL A 83 -15.45 3.74 -11.06
C VAL A 83 -15.51 2.21 -10.98
N SER A 84 -15.87 1.54 -12.08
CA SER A 84 -15.89 0.07 -12.17
C SER A 84 -14.51 -0.57 -11.95
N ALA A 85 -13.41 0.08 -12.35
CA ALA A 85 -12.06 -0.40 -12.08
C ALA A 85 -11.74 -0.30 -10.58
N THR A 86 -12.11 0.80 -9.93
CA THR A 86 -11.97 0.95 -8.47
C THR A 86 -12.77 -0.11 -7.71
N ILE A 87 -14.02 -0.36 -8.12
CA ILE A 87 -14.87 -1.41 -7.56
C ILE A 87 -14.18 -2.78 -7.71
N MET A 88 -13.77 -3.13 -8.92
CA MET A 88 -13.09 -4.40 -9.20
C MET A 88 -11.85 -4.60 -8.31
N TRP A 89 -10.96 -3.59 -8.26
CA TRP A 89 -9.76 -3.67 -7.41
C TRP A 89 -10.11 -3.75 -5.93
N THR A 90 -11.12 -3.03 -5.46
CA THR A 90 -11.58 -3.11 -4.07
C THR A 90 -12.10 -4.51 -3.74
N SER A 91 -12.90 -5.12 -4.61
CA SER A 91 -13.36 -6.50 -4.44
C SER A 91 -12.20 -7.50 -4.42
N ILE A 92 -11.18 -7.33 -5.27
CA ILE A 92 -9.97 -8.17 -5.27
C ILE A 92 -9.23 -8.05 -3.94
N LEU A 93 -8.97 -6.82 -3.48
CA LEU A 93 -8.23 -6.56 -2.24
C LEU A 93 -8.99 -7.09 -1.01
N LEU A 94 -10.32 -6.92 -0.96
CA LEU A 94 -11.15 -7.45 0.12
C LEU A 94 -11.13 -8.99 0.17
N ARG A 95 -11.15 -9.67 -0.99
CA ARG A 95 -11.03 -11.13 -1.05
C ARG A 95 -9.66 -11.61 -0.61
N GLN A 96 -8.58 -10.96 -1.04
CA GLN A 96 -7.22 -11.27 -0.58
C GLN A 96 -7.09 -11.12 0.95
N LEU A 97 -7.75 -10.10 1.52
CA LEU A 97 -7.79 -9.92 2.96
C LEU A 97 -8.58 -11.04 3.66
N GLN A 98 -9.71 -11.47 3.10
CA GLN A 98 -10.46 -12.64 3.61
C GLN A 98 -9.62 -13.91 3.58
N GLU A 99 -8.89 -14.17 2.50
CA GLU A 99 -7.98 -15.32 2.39
C GLU A 99 -6.89 -15.27 3.46
N THR A 100 -6.26 -14.11 3.65
CA THR A 100 -5.22 -13.90 4.68
C THR A 100 -5.74 -14.15 6.08
N VAL A 101 -6.94 -13.66 6.40
CA VAL A 101 -7.57 -13.87 7.72
C VAL A 101 -7.98 -15.35 7.90
N SER A 102 -8.46 -16.00 6.84
CA SER A 102 -8.87 -17.41 6.88
C SER A 102 -7.70 -18.36 7.16
N ASP A 103 -6.48 -17.99 6.79
CA ASP A 103 -5.26 -18.75 7.10
C ASP A 103 -4.98 -18.84 8.62
N VAL A 104 -5.50 -17.88 9.40
CA VAL A 104 -5.38 -17.83 10.87
C VAL A 104 -6.51 -18.60 11.56
N HIS A 105 -7.58 -18.97 10.85
CA HIS A 105 -8.69 -19.73 11.42
C HIS A 105 -8.18 -21.08 11.98
N PRO A 106 -8.57 -21.53 13.20
CA PRO A 106 -8.03 -22.74 13.84
C PRO A 106 -8.06 -24.00 12.96
N LYS A 107 -9.14 -24.22 12.20
CA LYS A 107 -9.24 -25.30 11.18
C LYS A 107 -8.06 -25.37 10.18
N VAL A 108 -7.47 -24.23 9.81
CA VAL A 108 -6.33 -24.12 8.89
C VAL A 108 -5.02 -24.02 9.67
N PHE A 109 -5.00 -23.16 10.69
CA PHE A 109 -3.83 -22.88 11.50
C PHE A 109 -3.31 -24.14 12.22
N GLU A 110 -4.20 -24.93 12.84
CA GLU A 110 -3.81 -26.13 13.59
C GLU A 110 -3.18 -27.21 12.70
N ARG A 111 -3.52 -27.23 11.39
CA ARG A 111 -2.92 -28.17 10.42
C ARG A 111 -1.47 -27.82 10.11
N LYS A 112 -1.10 -26.54 10.17
CA LYS A 112 0.23 -26.03 9.81
C LYS A 112 1.15 -25.91 11.04
N PHE A 113 0.60 -25.57 12.21
CA PHE A 113 1.39 -25.17 13.39
C PHE A 113 1.12 -25.97 14.66
N GLY A 114 0.20 -26.95 14.63
CA GLY A 114 -0.14 -27.78 15.79
C GLY A 114 -1.38 -27.32 16.55
N LYS A 115 -1.79 -28.10 17.56
CA LYS A 115 -3.06 -27.88 18.26
C LYS A 115 -3.00 -26.65 19.15
N LEU A 116 -4.09 -25.88 19.16
CA LEU A 116 -4.33 -24.79 20.10
C LEU A 116 -4.98 -25.34 21.38
N ASP A 117 -4.83 -24.60 22.48
CA ASP A 117 -5.63 -24.86 23.69
C ASP A 117 -7.14 -24.65 23.39
N PRO A 118 -8.07 -25.38 24.03
CA PRO A 118 -9.49 -25.23 23.78
C PRO A 118 -10.04 -23.81 23.97
N GLU A 119 -9.55 -23.05 24.96
CA GLU A 119 -9.99 -21.67 25.20
C GLU A 119 -9.46 -20.74 24.09
N GLU A 120 -8.17 -20.85 23.75
CA GLU A 120 -7.56 -20.10 22.64
C GLU A 120 -8.26 -20.38 21.32
N ARG A 121 -8.54 -21.65 21.03
CA ARG A 121 -9.26 -22.09 19.84
C ARG A 121 -10.64 -21.47 19.76
N ALA A 122 -11.40 -21.47 20.86
CA ALA A 122 -12.75 -20.92 20.89
C ALA A 122 -12.73 -19.41 20.64
N TYR A 123 -11.85 -18.68 21.32
CA TYR A 123 -11.70 -17.24 21.17
C TYR A 123 -11.26 -16.85 19.75
N ILE A 124 -10.22 -17.49 19.21
CA ILE A 124 -9.73 -17.19 17.86
C ILE A 124 -10.82 -17.51 16.82
N THR A 125 -11.56 -18.61 16.98
CA THR A 125 -12.67 -18.93 16.06
C THR A 125 -13.72 -17.81 16.05
N ASP A 126 -14.19 -17.38 17.23
CA ASP A 126 -15.20 -16.34 17.35
C ASP A 126 -14.77 -15.01 16.70
N ILE A 127 -13.55 -14.55 17.01
CA ILE A 127 -13.03 -13.30 16.45
C ILE A 127 -12.83 -13.40 14.93
N ILE A 128 -12.27 -14.51 14.43
CA ILE A 128 -12.04 -14.69 13.00
C ILE A 128 -13.37 -14.77 12.23
N ASP A 129 -14.38 -15.47 12.75
CA ASP A 129 -15.70 -15.54 12.14
C ASP A 129 -16.39 -14.16 12.08
N GLN A 130 -16.23 -13.34 13.13
CA GLN A 130 -16.70 -11.95 13.13
C GLN A 130 -15.98 -11.10 12.06
N ILE A 131 -14.65 -11.19 11.96
CA ILE A 131 -13.88 -10.47 10.94
C ILE A 131 -14.32 -10.89 9.53
N ILE A 132 -14.48 -12.19 9.29
CA ILE A 132 -14.94 -12.72 7.98
C ILE A 132 -16.33 -12.19 7.64
N LYS A 133 -17.23 -12.10 8.62
CA LYS A 133 -18.55 -11.52 8.42
C LYS A 133 -18.47 -10.05 8.00
N GLU A 134 -17.71 -9.22 8.72
CA GLU A 134 -17.53 -7.80 8.38
C GLU A 134 -16.95 -7.62 6.97
N LEU A 135 -15.94 -8.42 6.60
CA LEU A 135 -15.37 -8.39 5.25
C LEU A 135 -16.37 -8.84 4.18
N THR A 136 -17.24 -9.80 4.51
CA THR A 136 -18.30 -10.28 3.60
C THR A 136 -19.37 -9.20 3.40
N ASP A 137 -19.74 -8.48 4.45
CA ASP A 137 -20.70 -7.38 4.35
C ASP A 137 -20.11 -6.21 3.58
N ALA A 138 -18.83 -5.88 3.78
CA ALA A 138 -18.12 -4.89 2.97
C ALA A 138 -18.06 -5.27 1.47
N LEU A 139 -17.86 -6.55 1.15
CA LEU A 139 -17.88 -7.06 -0.22
C LEU A 139 -19.25 -6.91 -0.92
N LYS A 140 -20.35 -6.83 -0.18
CA LYS A 140 -21.69 -6.59 -0.75
C LYS A 140 -21.91 -5.13 -1.14
N LEU A 141 -21.08 -4.22 -0.65
CA LEU A 141 -21.17 -2.77 -0.90
C LEU A 141 -20.40 -2.34 -2.16
N VAL A 142 -19.57 -3.24 -2.72
CA VAL A 142 -18.75 -3.01 -3.91
C VAL A 142 -19.19 -3.94 -5.03
#